data_AF-A0A8T3SQK8-F1
#
_entry.id   AF-A0A8T3SQK8-F1
#
_cell.length_a   1.000
_cell.length_b   1.000
_cell.length_c   1.000
_cell.angle_alpha   90.00
_cell.angle_beta   90.00
_cell.angle_gamma   90.00
#
_symmetry.space_group_name_H-M   'P 1'
#
loop_
_entity.id
_entity.type
_entity.pdbx_description
1 polymer ?
#
loop_
_entity_poly.entity_id
_entity_poly.type
_entity_poly.pdbx_seq_one_letter_code
_entity_poly.pdbx_strand_id
1 'polypeptide(L)'
;QEDVSDMRLMRIVRRVLPTTEDYRGEHFFVREHGRLLATPLFMVLVVINIVDLIFATDSIPAIFAITRDPFIVITSNIFAIMGLRSLYFLIAGLADRLHYLKAGLAVILAFVGLKLLTENIHGLWHPSPLMSLGIIATIFAVTVVMSLMHEPDADKTPPGR
;
A
#
# COMPACT_ATOMS: atom_id res chain seq x y z
N GLN A 1 -15.73 1.31 -4.35
CA GLN A 1 -16.08 2.34 -3.35
C GLN A 1 -14.79 2.77 -2.67
N GLU A 2 -13.95 3.52 -3.37
CA GLU A 2 -12.72 4.14 -2.89
C GLU A 2 -12.81 5.60 -3.35
N ASP A 3 -13.42 6.47 -2.54
CA ASP A 3 -13.46 7.92 -2.84
C ASP A 3 -13.77 8.79 -1.60
N VAL A 4 -14.24 8.19 -0.49
CA VAL A 4 -14.61 8.97 0.69
C VAL A 4 -13.39 9.32 1.57
N SER A 5 -12.42 8.41 1.66
CA SER A 5 -11.20 8.62 2.44
C SER A 5 -10.23 9.56 1.74
N ASP A 6 -10.06 9.42 0.42
CA ASP A 6 -9.25 10.35 -0.38
C ASP A 6 -9.81 11.76 -0.26
N MET A 7 -11.12 11.98 -0.44
CA MET A 7 -11.69 13.34 -0.36
C MET A 7 -11.49 14.00 1.02
N ARG A 8 -11.48 13.25 2.13
CA ARG A 8 -11.28 13.81 3.49
C ARG A 8 -9.80 13.99 3.83
N LEU A 9 -8.96 12.99 3.60
CA LEU A 9 -7.51 13.07 3.85
C LEU A 9 -6.88 14.12 2.93
N MET A 10 -7.20 14.11 1.64
CA MET A 10 -6.70 15.08 0.67
C MET A 10 -7.13 16.50 1.04
N ARG A 11 -8.35 16.70 1.55
CA ARG A 11 -8.85 18.01 1.99
C ARG A 11 -8.15 18.50 3.26
N ILE A 12 -7.83 17.62 4.21
CA ILE A 12 -7.07 17.98 5.41
C ILE A 12 -5.63 18.34 5.02
N VAL A 13 -4.98 17.54 4.18
CA VAL A 13 -3.60 17.79 3.74
C VAL A 13 -3.51 19.07 2.89
N ARG A 14 -4.45 19.30 1.95
CA ARG A 14 -4.56 20.56 1.16
C ARG A 14 -4.82 21.80 2.03
N ARG A 15 -5.43 21.63 3.20
CA ARG A 15 -5.71 22.75 4.14
C ARG A 15 -4.49 23.14 4.95
N VAL A 16 -3.57 22.21 5.19
CA VAL A 16 -2.33 22.45 5.95
C VAL A 16 -1.17 22.84 5.04
N LEU A 17 -1.16 22.36 3.79
CA LEU A 17 -0.10 22.62 2.82
C LEU A 17 -0.66 23.28 1.55
N PRO A 18 -0.24 24.51 1.21
CA PRO A 18 -0.60 25.11 -0.07
C PRO A 18 0.01 24.26 -1.19
N THR A 19 -0.83 23.80 -2.11
CA THR A 19 -0.48 22.86 -3.17
C THR A 19 -0.61 23.52 -4.53
N THR A 20 0.27 23.17 -5.46
CA THR A 20 0.15 23.53 -6.88
C THR A 20 -0.69 22.46 -7.59
N GLU A 21 -1.64 22.87 -8.44
CA GLU A 21 -2.49 21.93 -9.21
C GLU A 21 -1.74 21.26 -10.37
N ASP A 22 -0.63 21.84 -10.83
CA ASP A 22 0.18 21.33 -11.95
C ASP A 22 1.26 20.32 -11.54
N TYR A 23 1.38 19.26 -12.35
CA TYR A 23 2.44 18.26 -12.26
C TYR A 23 3.76 18.87 -12.78
N ARG A 24 4.61 19.36 -11.87
CA ARG A 24 5.89 20.03 -12.20
C ARG A 24 7.11 19.10 -12.00
N GLY A 25 7.14 17.98 -12.72
CA GLY A 25 8.27 17.03 -12.73
C GLY A 25 8.47 16.27 -11.40
N GLU A 26 9.73 15.92 -11.07
CA GLU A 26 10.10 15.08 -9.92
C GLU A 26 10.30 15.84 -8.58
N HIS A 27 10.03 17.14 -8.53
CA HIS A 27 10.29 17.94 -7.34
C HIS A 27 9.16 17.82 -6.32
N PHE A 28 9.47 17.54 -5.05
CA PHE A 28 8.49 17.45 -3.95
C PHE A 28 7.97 18.82 -3.49
N PHE A 29 8.78 19.86 -3.66
CA PHE A 29 8.44 21.23 -3.31
C PHE A 29 8.85 22.15 -4.45
N VAL A 30 7.94 23.04 -4.83
CA VAL A 30 8.21 24.10 -5.82
C VAL A 30 8.02 25.43 -5.12
N ARG A 31 8.92 26.38 -5.37
CA ARG A 31 8.72 27.77 -4.93
C ARG A 31 8.07 28.55 -6.06
N GLU A 32 6.83 29.00 -5.88
CA GLU A 32 6.21 29.99 -6.75
C GLU A 32 5.79 31.22 -5.96
N HIS A 33 5.97 32.40 -6.54
CA HIS A 33 5.58 33.69 -5.92
C HIS A 33 6.10 33.88 -4.48
N GLY A 34 7.30 33.38 -4.18
CA GLY A 34 7.91 33.46 -2.84
C GLY A 34 7.33 32.51 -1.79
N ARG A 35 6.40 31.62 -2.16
CA ARG A 35 5.80 30.61 -1.26
C ARG A 35 6.26 29.20 -1.64
N LEU A 36 6.54 28.39 -0.63
CA LEU A 36 6.85 26.97 -0.80
C LEU A 36 5.54 26.22 -0.99
N LEU A 37 5.37 25.58 -2.13
CA LEU A 37 4.19 24.81 -2.52
C LEU A 37 4.53 23.32 -2.56
N ALA A 38 3.68 22.50 -1.98
CA ALA A 38 3.80 21.06 -2.04
C ALA A 38 3.28 20.54 -3.39
N THR A 39 4.00 19.60 -4.01
CA THR A 39 3.55 18.98 -5.27
C THR A 39 2.63 17.78 -5.00
N PRO A 40 1.87 17.32 -6.02
CA PRO A 40 1.07 16.10 -5.91
C PRO A 40 1.88 14.87 -5.46
N LEU A 41 3.16 14.76 -5.88
CA LEU A 41 4.06 13.69 -5.45
C LEU A 41 4.32 13.72 -3.93
N PHE A 42 4.47 14.91 -3.35
CA PHE A 42 4.62 15.04 -1.90
C PHE A 42 3.34 14.65 -1.17
N MET A 43 2.18 14.97 -1.73
CA MET A 43 0.89 14.60 -1.15
C MET A 43 0.70 13.08 -1.12
N VAL A 44 1.02 12.38 -2.22
CA VAL A 44 1.01 10.91 -2.26
C VAL A 44 2.00 10.31 -1.25
N LEU A 45 3.21 10.85 -1.16
CA LEU A 45 4.21 10.42 -0.18
C LEU A 45 3.69 10.51 1.26
N VAL A 46 3.06 11.64 1.61
CA VAL A 46 2.49 11.85 2.95
C VAL A 46 1.38 10.84 3.24
N VAL A 47 0.48 10.59 2.27
CA VAL A 47 -0.61 9.61 2.44
C VAL A 47 -0.04 8.21 2.66
N ILE A 48 0.94 7.77 1.87
CA ILE A 48 1.56 6.44 2.03
C ILE A 48 2.23 6.31 3.40
N ASN A 49 2.95 7.33 3.87
CA ASN A 49 3.58 7.30 5.20
C ASN A 49 2.55 7.22 6.34
N ILE A 50 1.41 7.92 6.20
CA ILE A 50 0.32 7.84 7.18
C ILE A 50 -0.28 6.43 7.17
N VAL A 51 -0.52 5.87 5.99
CA VAL A 51 -1.09 4.52 5.84
C VAL A 51 -0.14 3.47 6.44
N ASP A 52 1.17 3.59 6.21
CA ASP A 52 2.18 2.69 6.80
C ASP A 52 2.21 2.77 8.34
N LEU A 53 2.12 3.98 8.91
CA LEU A 53 2.02 4.16 10.35
C LEU A 53 0.74 3.53 10.94
N ILE A 54 -0.38 3.64 10.23
CA ILE A 54 -1.64 3.00 10.62
C ILE A 54 -1.50 1.47 10.56
N PHE A 55 -0.90 0.92 9.50
CA PHE A 55 -0.60 -0.52 9.41
C PHE A 55 0.36 -0.99 10.52
N ALA A 56 1.34 -0.16 10.90
CA ALA A 56 2.26 -0.44 12.00
C ALA A 56 1.54 -0.58 13.35
N THR A 57 0.37 0.03 13.53
CA THR A 57 -0.39 -0.03 14.78
C THR A 57 -0.89 -1.44 15.12
N ASP A 58 -1.15 -2.27 14.10
CA ASP A 58 -1.54 -3.68 14.27
C ASP A 58 -0.32 -4.61 14.26
N SER A 59 0.65 -4.34 13.38
CA SER A 59 1.83 -5.20 13.24
C SER A 59 2.85 -5.03 14.36
N ILE A 60 2.93 -3.87 15.03
CA ILE A 60 3.83 -3.65 16.17
C ILE A 60 3.44 -4.54 17.37
N PRO A 61 2.18 -4.55 17.86
CA PRO A 61 1.76 -5.49 18.91
C PRO A 61 2.01 -6.95 18.55
N ALA A 62 1.73 -7.33 17.29
CA ALA A 62 1.95 -8.70 16.81
C ALA A 62 3.44 -9.10 16.81
N ILE A 63 4.33 -8.20 16.38
CA ILE A 63 5.78 -8.46 16.43
C ILE A 63 6.28 -8.50 17.86
N PHE A 64 5.79 -7.63 18.75
CA PHE A 64 6.16 -7.66 20.18
C PHE A 64 5.70 -8.94 20.89
N ALA A 65 4.69 -9.64 20.36
CA ALA A 65 4.28 -10.95 20.83
C ALA A 65 5.31 -12.06 20.48
N ILE A 66 6.10 -11.87 19.41
CA ILE A 66 7.08 -12.85 18.91
C ILE A 66 8.51 -12.50 19.35
N THR A 67 8.88 -11.22 19.34
CA THR A 67 10.20 -10.72 19.72
C THR A 67 10.10 -9.46 20.58
N ARG A 68 10.91 -9.36 21.64
CA ARG A 68 10.92 -8.19 22.55
C ARG A 68 12.07 -7.23 22.30
N ASP A 69 12.86 -7.44 21.25
CA ASP A 69 13.99 -6.57 20.93
C ASP A 69 13.50 -5.28 20.23
N PRO A 70 13.51 -4.12 20.91
CA PRO A 70 13.04 -2.87 20.33
C PRO A 70 13.93 -2.41 19.18
N PHE A 71 15.21 -2.81 19.16
CA PHE A 71 16.12 -2.47 18.08
C PHE A 71 15.64 -3.05 16.75
N ILE A 72 15.22 -4.32 16.75
CA ILE A 72 14.70 -4.99 15.54
C ILE A 72 13.41 -4.31 15.06
N VAL A 73 12.50 -3.98 15.98
CA VAL A 73 11.22 -3.32 15.66
C VAL A 73 11.44 -1.93 15.07
N ILE A 74 12.30 -1.12 15.69
CA ILE A 74 12.56 0.26 15.27
C ILE A 74 13.32 0.28 13.94
N THR A 75 14.39 -0.50 13.82
CA THR A 75 15.22 -0.50 12.61
C THR A 75 14.47 -1.05 11.39
N SER A 76 13.63 -2.08 11.56
CA SER A 76 12.80 -2.62 10.48
C SER A 76 11.81 -1.60 9.93
N ASN A 77 11.11 -0.86 10.80
CA ASN A 77 10.14 0.15 10.38
C ASN A 77 10.82 1.36 9.71
N ILE A 78 11.95 1.83 10.24
CA ILE A 78 12.72 2.90 9.59
C ILE A 78 13.20 2.43 8.20
N PHE A 79 13.64 1.19 8.06
CA PHE A 79 14.05 0.63 6.77
C PHE A 79 12.89 0.52 5.77
N ALA A 80 11.70 0.10 6.24
CA ALA A 80 10.48 0.08 5.43
C ALA A 80 10.19 1.48 4.86
N ILE A 81 10.16 2.50 5.73
CA ILE A 81 9.90 3.89 5.34
C ILE A 81 10.96 4.41 4.36
N MET A 82 12.24 4.14 4.59
CA MET A 82 13.32 4.56 3.69
C MET A 82 13.23 3.91 2.29
N GLY A 83 12.75 2.66 2.22
CA GLY A 83 12.58 1.92 0.96
C GLY A 83 11.35 2.32 0.14
N LEU A 84 10.35 2.97 0.73
CA LEU A 84 9.09 3.32 0.05
C LEU A 84 9.30 4.22 -1.18
N ARG A 85 10.32 5.09 -1.18
CA ARG A 85 10.55 6.01 -2.30
C ARG A 85 10.90 5.27 -3.59
N SER A 86 11.79 4.29 -3.54
CA SER A 86 12.15 3.49 -4.72
C SER A 86 11.01 2.57 -5.13
N LEU A 87 10.30 2.01 -4.15
CA LEU A 87 9.17 1.13 -4.39
C LEU A 87 7.98 1.87 -5.02
N TYR A 88 7.73 3.13 -4.65
CA TYR A 88 6.68 3.94 -5.27
C TYR A 88 6.89 4.12 -6.77
N PHE A 89 8.11 4.48 -7.21
CA PHE A 89 8.40 4.63 -8.64
C PHE A 89 8.26 3.30 -9.38
N LEU A 90 8.67 2.19 -8.75
CA LEU A 90 8.47 0.85 -9.31
C LEU A 90 6.99 0.51 -9.44
N ILE A 91 6.21 0.70 -8.37
CA ILE A 91 4.78 0.41 -8.35
C ILE A 91 4.03 1.33 -9.31
N ALA A 92 4.37 2.61 -9.42
CA ALA A 92 3.73 3.52 -10.37
C ALA A 92 3.87 3.01 -11.82
N GLY A 93 5.01 2.44 -12.20
CA GLY A 93 5.19 1.80 -13.51
C GLY A 93 4.52 0.43 -13.65
N LEU A 94 4.29 -0.27 -12.54
CA LEU A 94 3.61 -1.57 -12.52
C LEU A 94 2.09 -1.46 -12.30
N ALA A 95 1.58 -0.32 -11.82
CA ALA A 95 0.19 -0.15 -11.40
C ALA A 95 -0.79 -0.44 -12.53
N ASP A 96 -0.46 -0.03 -13.76
CA ASP A 96 -1.25 -0.31 -14.95
C ASP A 96 -1.31 -1.80 -15.32
N ARG A 97 -0.33 -2.59 -14.87
CA ARG A 97 -0.24 -4.04 -15.11
C ARG A 97 -0.77 -4.87 -13.92
N LEU A 98 -1.08 -4.24 -12.79
CA LEU A 98 -1.48 -4.92 -11.56
C LEU A 98 -3.02 -4.93 -11.34
N HIS A 99 -3.79 -5.27 -12.38
CA HIS A 99 -5.26 -5.31 -12.36
C HIS A 99 -5.85 -6.24 -11.27
N TYR A 100 -5.31 -7.46 -11.12
CA TYR A 100 -5.86 -8.43 -10.16
C TYR A 100 -5.38 -8.22 -8.73
N LEU A 101 -4.49 -7.24 -8.48
CA LEU A 101 -3.91 -7.01 -7.16
C LEU A 101 -4.97 -6.69 -6.11
N LYS A 102 -6.00 -5.91 -6.47
CA LYS A 102 -7.11 -5.59 -5.56
C LYS A 102 -7.89 -6.85 -5.15
N ALA A 103 -8.15 -7.75 -6.10
CA ALA A 103 -8.85 -9.00 -5.84
C ALA A 103 -8.01 -9.96 -4.99
N GLY A 104 -6.71 -10.10 -5.31
CA GLY A 104 -5.79 -10.93 -4.52
C GLY A 104 -5.63 -10.41 -3.09
N LEU A 105 -5.55 -9.09 -2.90
CA LEU A 105 -5.49 -8.48 -1.58
C LEU A 105 -6.77 -8.75 -0.78
N ALA A 106 -7.95 -8.69 -1.39
CA ALA A 106 -9.21 -9.02 -0.72
C ALA A 106 -9.22 -10.48 -0.23
N VAL A 107 -8.71 -11.42 -1.03
CA VAL A 107 -8.59 -12.83 -0.64
C VAL A 107 -7.60 -13.01 0.52
N ILE A 108 -6.44 -12.34 0.47
CA ILE A 108 -5.46 -12.35 1.55
C ILE A 108 -6.08 -11.81 2.84
N LEU A 109 -6.78 -10.68 2.78
CA LEU A 109 -7.43 -10.06 3.94
C LEU A 109 -8.54 -10.94 4.51
N ALA A 110 -9.34 -11.59 3.66
CA ALA A 110 -10.35 -12.56 4.12
C ALA A 110 -9.70 -13.75 4.83
N PHE A 111 -8.58 -14.26 4.30
CA PHE A 111 -7.83 -15.35 4.92
C PHE A 111 -7.21 -14.94 6.27
N VAL A 112 -6.55 -13.78 6.32
CA VAL A 112 -5.96 -13.24 7.57
C VAL A 112 -7.06 -12.95 8.59
N GLY A 113 -8.16 -12.31 8.19
CA GLY A 113 -9.29 -12.04 9.07
C GLY A 113 -9.91 -13.31 9.64
N LEU A 114 -10.09 -14.34 8.82
CA LEU A 114 -10.58 -15.64 9.28
C LEU A 114 -9.59 -16.29 10.26
N LYS A 115 -8.29 -16.25 9.96
CA LYS A 115 -7.24 -16.76 10.84
C LYS A 115 -7.29 -16.07 12.21
N LEU A 116 -7.34 -14.74 12.24
CA LEU A 116 -7.37 -13.95 13.48
C LEU A 116 -8.61 -14.27 14.33
N LEU A 117 -9.77 -14.54 13.70
CA LEU A 117 -10.97 -15.01 14.41
C LEU A 117 -10.78 -16.42 14.97
N THR A 118 -10.22 -17.35 14.18
CA THR A 118 -10.01 -18.73 14.64
C THR A 118 -9.03 -18.83 15.81
N GLU A 119 -7.99 -18.00 15.81
CA GLU A 119 -6.97 -17.95 16.86
C GLU A 119 -7.55 -17.49 18.21
N ASN A 120 -8.59 -16.64 18.17
CA ASN A 120 -9.23 -16.11 19.39
C ASN A 120 -10.35 -17.02 19.94
N ILE A 121 -10.97 -17.87 19.10
CA ILE A 121 -12.18 -18.62 19.47
C ILE A 121 -11.88 -20.11 19.77
N HIS A 122 -10.83 -20.69 19.20
CA HIS A 122 -10.52 -22.11 19.34
C HIS A 122 -9.02 -22.33 19.58
N GLY A 123 -8.60 -22.42 20.84
CA GLY A 123 -7.23 -22.78 21.25
C GLY A 123 -6.74 -24.18 20.82
N LEU A 124 -7.38 -24.83 19.83
CA LEU A 124 -7.04 -26.16 19.33
C LEU A 124 -6.16 -26.13 18.06
N TRP A 125 -6.14 -25.04 17.29
CA TRP A 125 -5.40 -24.97 16.01
C TRP A 125 -4.49 -23.75 15.99
N HIS A 126 -3.19 -23.96 16.20
CA HIS A 126 -2.15 -22.96 15.96
C HIS A 126 -1.51 -23.25 14.60
N PRO A 127 -2.05 -22.74 13.48
CA PRO A 127 -1.31 -22.79 12.23
C PRO A 127 0.01 -22.05 12.44
N SER A 128 1.13 -22.75 12.21
CA SER A 128 2.47 -22.16 12.34
C SER A 128 2.52 -20.86 11.53
N PRO A 129 3.11 -19.77 12.07
CA PRO A 129 3.29 -18.51 11.35
C PRO A 129 3.90 -18.72 9.94
N LEU A 130 4.79 -19.71 9.81
CA LEU A 130 5.41 -20.10 8.54
C LEU A 130 4.39 -20.61 7.50
N MET A 131 3.38 -21.36 7.94
CA MET A 131 2.36 -21.93 7.05
C MET A 131 1.42 -20.84 6.55
N SER A 132 1.01 -19.94 7.45
CA SER A 132 0.23 -18.74 7.09
C SER A 132 1.01 -17.86 6.11
N LEU A 133 2.30 -17.66 6.35
CA LEU A 133 3.16 -16.89 5.46
C LEU A 133 3.25 -17.55 4.07
N GLY A 134 3.42 -18.88 4.01
CA GLY A 134 3.45 -19.62 2.75
C GLY A 134 2.16 -19.47 1.93
N ILE A 135 0.99 -19.56 2.58
CA ILE A 135 -0.30 -19.37 1.91
C ILE A 135 -0.43 -17.95 1.36
N ILE A 136 -0.16 -16.94 2.18
CA ILE A 136 -0.23 -15.52 1.77
C ILE A 136 0.75 -15.24 0.64
N ALA A 137 2.00 -15.71 0.74
CA ALA A 137 3.02 -15.55 -0.28
C ALA A 137 2.61 -16.22 -1.60
N THR A 138 1.98 -17.39 -1.53
CA THR A 138 1.48 -18.10 -2.72
C THR A 138 0.35 -17.34 -3.39
N ILE A 139 -0.66 -16.89 -2.62
CA ILE A 139 -1.78 -16.10 -3.16
C ILE A 139 -1.26 -14.81 -3.79
N PHE A 140 -0.34 -14.12 -3.11
CA PHE A 140 0.28 -12.91 -3.63
C PHE A 140 1.06 -13.17 -4.93
N ALA A 141 1.92 -14.20 -4.95
CA ALA A 141 2.68 -14.56 -6.13
C ALA A 141 1.78 -14.93 -7.31
N VAL A 142 0.75 -15.75 -7.10
CA VAL A 142 -0.24 -16.10 -8.14
C VAL A 142 -0.95 -14.87 -8.66
N THR A 143 -1.35 -13.95 -7.76
CA THR A 143 -2.01 -12.70 -8.15
C THR A 143 -1.10 -11.84 -9.02
N VAL A 144 0.16 -11.67 -8.62
CA VAL A 144 1.14 -10.88 -9.37
C VAL A 144 1.41 -11.52 -10.73
N VAL A 145 1.64 -12.84 -10.78
CA VAL A 145 1.90 -13.57 -12.02
C VAL A 145 0.70 -13.49 -12.95
N MET A 146 -0.51 -13.77 -12.47
CA MET A 146 -1.74 -13.63 -13.25
C MET A 146 -1.91 -12.21 -13.80
N SER A 147 -1.60 -11.21 -12.98
CA SER A 147 -1.74 -9.82 -13.40
C SER A 147 -0.71 -9.41 -14.45
N LEU A 148 0.52 -9.92 -14.37
CA LEU A 148 1.56 -9.65 -15.36
C LEU A 148 1.33 -10.43 -16.67
N MET A 149 0.74 -11.62 -16.60
CA MET A 149 0.39 -12.44 -17.78
C MET A 149 -0.85 -11.93 -18.50
N HIS A 150 -1.69 -11.12 -17.85
CA HIS A 150 -2.86 -10.53 -18.49
C HIS A 150 -2.43 -9.31 -19.31
N GLU A 151 -2.21 -9.52 -20.61
CA GLU A 151 -2.11 -8.42 -21.55
C GLU A 151 -3.49 -7.74 -21.67
N PRO A 152 -3.57 -6.40 -21.61
CA PRO A 152 -4.82 -5.71 -21.85
C PRO A 152 -5.31 -6.06 -23.26
N ASP A 153 -6.56 -6.52 -23.38
CA ASP A 153 -7.28 -6.65 -24.64
C ASP A 153 -7.35 -5.27 -25.31
N ALA A 154 -6.29 -4.91 -26.03
CA ALA A 154 -6.34 -3.89 -27.04
C ALA A 154 -7.02 -4.52 -28.26
N ASP A 155 -8.13 -3.90 -28.66
CA ASP A 155 -8.82 -4.05 -29.96
C ASP A 155 -10.10 -4.90 -29.97
N LYS A 156 -11.20 -4.28 -29.53
CA LYS A 156 -12.52 -4.44 -30.17
C LYS A 156 -13.25 -3.10 -30.23
N THR A 157 -12.69 -2.12 -30.93
CA THR A 157 -13.50 -0.98 -31.41
C THR A 157 -13.79 -1.23 -32.89
N PRO A 158 -15.03 -1.57 -33.29
CA PRO A 158 -15.34 -1.71 -34.71
C PRO A 158 -15.17 -0.34 -35.40
N PRO A 159 -14.61 -0.28 -36.61
CA PRO A 159 -14.50 0.97 -37.35
C PRO A 159 -15.90 1.53 -37.59
N GLY A 160 -16.10 2.78 -37.17
CA GLY A 160 -17.32 3.54 -37.39
C GLY A 160 -17.71 3.54 -38.86
N ARG A 161 -19.02 3.37 -39.10
CA ARG A 161 -19.67 3.68 -40.37
C ARG A 161 -20.26 5.07 -40.30
#